data_AF-T1HHC2-F1
#
_entry.id   AF-T1HHC2-F1
#
_cell.length_a   1.000
_cell.length_b   1.000
_cell.length_c   1.000
_cell.angle_alpha   90.00
_cell.angle_beta   90.00
_cell.angle_gamma   90.00
#
_symmetry.space_group_name_H-M   'P 1'
#
loop_
_entity.id
_entity.type
_entity.pdbx_description
1 polymer ?
#
loop_
_entity_poly.entity_id
_entity_poly.type
_entity_poly.pdbx_seq_one_letter_code
_entity_poly.pdbx_strand_id
1 'polypeptide(L)' 'MREEGFVSGSDDVRLTVEILVPSSQVGRIIGKGEQNVRELQRVTGSIIKLPEQGSTGTHDDETIVRTRRLSEIRS' A
#
# COMPACT_ATOMS: atom_id res chain seq x y z
N MET A 1 8.88 -19.19 -20.79
CA MET A 1 8.26 -18.99 -19.47
C MET A 1 9.37 -18.48 -18.58
N ARG A 2 9.41 -17.17 -18.30
CA ARG A 2 10.48 -16.59 -17.47
C ARG A 2 10.09 -16.79 -16.02
N GLU A 3 10.90 -17.56 -15.30
CA GLU A 3 10.81 -17.71 -13.85
C GLU A 3 11.35 -16.41 -13.22
N GLU A 4 10.46 -15.65 -12.61
CA GLU A 4 10.83 -14.53 -11.73
C GLU A 4 11.43 -15.15 -10.46
N GLY A 5 12.74 -15.37 -10.49
CA GLY A 5 13.50 -15.83 -9.33
C GLY A 5 13.42 -14.79 -8.21
N PHE A 6 12.86 -15.18 -7.07
CA PHE A 6 13.00 -14.39 -5.85
C PHE A 6 14.44 -14.50 -5.38
N VAL A 7 15.19 -13.40 -5.47
CA VAL A 7 16.59 -13.30 -5.05
C VAL A 7 16.69 -13.55 -3.55
N SER A 8 17.42 -14.60 -3.17
CA SER A 8 17.87 -14.87 -1.80
C SER A 8 19.00 -13.91 -1.45
N GLY A 9 18.66 -12.72 -0.99
CA GLY A 9 19.59 -11.77 -0.39
C GLY A 9 19.26 -11.60 1.08
N SER A 10 20.25 -11.83 1.95
CA SER A 10 20.20 -11.47 3.37
C SER A 10 20.31 -9.95 3.57
N ASP A 11 19.46 -9.21 2.86
CA ASP A 11 19.08 -7.84 3.19
C ASP A 11 17.69 -7.94 3.81
N ASP A 12 17.39 -7.08 4.76
CA ASP A 12 16.06 -6.97 5.34
C ASP A 12 15.04 -6.69 4.22
N VAL A 13 14.44 -7.74 3.64
CA VAL A 13 13.55 -7.62 2.47
C VAL A 13 12.26 -6.99 2.94
N ARG A 14 12.24 -5.66 2.91
CA ARG A 14 11.09 -4.84 3.29
C ARG A 14 10.09 -4.83 2.14
N LEU A 15 9.24 -5.85 2.08
CA LEU A 15 8.20 -5.98 1.07
C LEU A 15 7.22 -4.81 1.18
N THR A 16 7.28 -3.89 0.21
CA THR A 16 6.31 -2.82 0.06
C THR A 16 5.57 -3.06 -1.25
N VAL A 17 4.25 -3.15 -1.17
CA VAL A 17 3.38 -3.28 -2.33
C VAL A 17 2.78 -1.91 -2.63
N GLU A 18 2.90 -1.48 -3.89
CA GLU A 18 2.31 -0.25 -4.40
C GLU A 18 1.16 -0.61 -5.35
N ILE A 19 -0.02 -0.08 -5.08
CA ILE A 19 -1.23 -0.37 -5.85
C ILE A 19 -1.74 0.95 -6.41
N LEU A 20 -1.87 1.03 -7.74
CA LEU A 20 -2.54 2.15 -8.40
C LEU A 20 -4.05 1.98 -8.26
N VAL A 21 -4.70 2.98 -7.69
CA VAL A 21 -6.15 2.96 -7.49
C VAL A 21 -6.73 4.28 -7.97
N PRO A 22 -7.84 4.29 -8.71
CA PRO A 22 -8.44 5.54 -9.10
C PRO A 22 -8.80 6.40 -7.88
N SER A 23 -8.45 7.69 -7.91
CA SER A 23 -8.65 8.66 -6.82
C SER A 23 -10.11 8.71 -6.37
N SER A 24 -11.06 8.54 -7.29
CA SER A 24 -12.50 8.43 -7.01
C SER A 24 -12.90 7.22 -6.15
N GLN A 25 -12.05 6.20 -6.06
CA GLN A 25 -12.29 4.96 -5.30
C GLN A 25 -11.56 4.95 -3.96
N VAL A 26 -10.56 5.81 -3.76
CA VAL A 26 -9.75 5.89 -2.53
C VAL A 26 -10.61 6.10 -1.29
N GLY A 27 -11.57 7.03 -1.35
CA GLY A 27 -12.48 7.28 -0.23
C GLY A 27 -13.30 6.05 0.19
N ARG A 28 -13.63 5.16 -0.77
CA ARG A 28 -14.33 3.90 -0.48
C ARG A 28 -13.40 2.88 0.20
N ILE A 29 -12.13 2.85 -0.17
CA ILE A 29 -11.12 2.00 0.49
C ILE A 29 -10.88 2.47 1.93
N ILE A 30 -10.75 3.77 2.16
CA ILE A 30 -10.56 4.35 3.49
C ILE A 30 -11.78 4.05 4.38
N GLY A 31 -12.97 4.24 3.84
CA GLY A 31 -14.22 4.16 4.58
C GLY A 31 -14.45 5.37 5.48
N LYS A 32 -15.65 5.49 6.05
CA LYS A 32 -16.00 6.60 6.93
C LYS A 32 -15.12 6.59 8.18
N GLY A 33 -14.41 7.69 8.44
CA GLY A 33 -13.50 7.79 9.59
C GLY A 33 -12.36 6.77 9.57
N GLU A 34 -11.89 6.36 8.38
CA GLU A 34 -10.82 5.37 8.19
C GLU A 34 -11.13 3.98 8.75
N GLN A 35 -12.40 3.68 9.04
CA GLN A 35 -12.79 2.42 9.66
C GLN A 35 -12.35 1.20 8.84
N ASN A 36 -12.50 1.26 7.52
CA ASN A 36 -12.17 0.15 6.63
C ASN A 36 -10.66 -0.05 6.52
N VAL A 37 -9.88 1.02 6.34
CA VAL A 37 -8.40 0.94 6.34
C VAL A 37 -7.85 0.47 7.68
N ARG A 38 -8.43 0.87 8.82
CA ARG A 38 -7.99 0.36 10.14
C ARG A 38 -8.27 -1.12 10.31
N GLU A 39 -9.45 -1.58 9.89
CA GLU A 39 -9.77 -3.00 9.96
C GLU A 39 -8.89 -3.82 9.02
N LEU A 40 -8.64 -3.34 7.80
CA LEU A 40 -7.70 -3.98 6.87
C LEU A 40 -6.30 -4.09 7.48
N GLN A 41 -5.79 -3.03 8.09
CA GLN A 41 -4.49 -3.06 8.78
C GLN A 41 -4.47 -4.06 9.95
N ARG A 42 -5.56 -4.13 10.73
CA ARG A 42 -5.70 -5.07 11.84
C ARG A 42 -5.74 -6.53 11.39
N VAL A 43 -6.55 -6.83 10.37
CA VAL A 43 -6.76 -8.20 9.86
C VAL A 43 -5.52 -8.70 9.11
N THR A 44 -4.89 -7.84 8.31
CA THR A 44 -3.70 -8.22 7.52
C THR A 44 -2.40 -8.14 8.32
N GLY A 45 -2.38 -7.40 9.44
CA GLY A 45 -1.15 -7.11 10.18
C GLY A 45 -0.17 -6.25 9.38
N SER A 46 -0.69 -5.46 8.43
CA SER A 46 0.09 -4.56 7.58
C SER A 46 -0.23 -3.11 7.89
N ILE A 47 0.70 -2.21 7.58
CA ILE A 47 0.47 -0.77 7.54
C ILE A 47 0.05 -0.40 6.12
N ILE A 48 -1.03 0.37 6.01
CA ILE A 48 -1.52 0.90 4.74
C ILE A 48 -1.32 2.42 4.78
N LYS A 49 -0.51 2.95 3.85
CA LYS A 49 -0.27 4.39 3.69
C LYS A 49 -0.88 4.85 2.37
N LEU A 50 -1.70 5.89 2.47
CA LEU A 50 -2.24 6.60 1.32
C LEU A 50 -1.54 7.97 1.21
N PRO A 51 -1.22 8.45 0.01
CA PRO A 51 -0.65 9.77 -0.18
C PRO A 51 -1.70 10.83 0.16
N GLU A 52 -1.24 11.92 0.76
CA GLU A 52 -2.08 13.09 1.05
C GLU A 52 -2.65 13.59 -0.27
N GLN A 53 -3.98 13.68 -0.34
CA GLN A 53 -4.72 14.02 -1.55
C GLN A 53 -4.25 15.43 -2.01
N GLY A 54 -3.38 15.51 -3.02
CA GLY A 54 -2.90 16.82 -3.48
C GLY A 54 -1.59 16.91 -4.26
N SER A 55 -0.83 15.83 -4.50
CA SER A 55 0.34 15.94 -5.40
C SER A 55 -0.08 15.83 -6.87
N THR A 56 -0.51 16.97 -7.39
CA THR A 56 -0.80 17.31 -8.80
C THR A 56 0.23 16.75 -9.78
N GLY A 57 -0.20 16.11 -10.87
CA GLY A 57 0.74 15.62 -11.87
C GLY A 57 0.11 14.87 -13.04
N THR A 58 -0.72 15.56 -13.83
CA THR A 58 -1.06 15.29 -15.26
C THR A 58 -1.60 13.90 -15.66
N HIS A 59 -1.70 12.94 -14.74
CA HIS A 59 -2.54 11.73 -14.73
C HIS A 59 -3.26 11.70 -13.36
N ASP A 60 -4.07 12.73 -13.11
CA ASP A 60 -4.64 13.08 -11.79
C ASP A 60 -5.72 12.10 -11.26
N ASP A 61 -6.08 11.08 -12.02
CA ASP A 61 -7.15 10.14 -11.66
C ASP A 61 -6.69 8.93 -10.84
N GLU A 62 -5.39 8.75 -10.58
CA GLU A 62 -4.87 7.59 -9.83
C GLU A 62 -4.05 7.98 -8.59
N THR A 63 -4.21 7.17 -7.54
CA THR A 63 -3.57 7.28 -6.24
C THR A 63 -2.81 5.99 -5.94
N ILE A 64 -1.53 6.12 -5.57
CA ILE A 64 -0.71 4.97 -5.19
C ILE A 64 -0.97 4.62 -3.72
N VAL A 65 -1.62 3.50 -3.45
CA VAL A 65 -1.78 2.94 -2.11
C VAL A 65 -0.57 2.06 -1.79
N ARG A 66 0.15 2.38 -0.71
CA ARG A 66 1.31 1.60 -0.26
C ARG A 66 0.92 0.70 0.90
N THR A 67 1.24 -0.59 0.83
CA THR A 67 1.05 -1.52 1.96
C THR A 67 2.34 -2.28 2.27
N ARG A 68 2.61 -2.48 3.57
CA ARG A 68 3.80 -3.17 4.07
C ARG A 68 3.49 -3.91 5.37
N ARG A 69 4.05 -5.11 5.58
CA ARG A 69 3.76 -5.88 6.80
C ARG A 69 4.38 -5.22 8.02
N LEU A 70 3.64 -5.16 9.13
CA LEU A 70 4.11 -4.51 10.36
C LEU A 70 5.35 -5.20 10.95
N SER A 71 5.45 -6.52 10.79
CA SER A 71 6.61 -7.31 11.24
C SER A 71 7.91 -6.94 10.51
N GLU A 72 7.82 -6.41 9.29
CA GLU A 72 8.99 -6.05 8.47
C GLU A 72 9.49 -4.63 8.72
N ILE A 73 8.85 -3.87 9.62
CA ILE A 73 9.24 -2.47 9.90
C ILE A 73 10.26 -2.38 11.04
N ARG A 74 10.31 -3.39 11.91
CA ARG A 74 11.09 -3.40 13.15
C ARG A 74 12.42 -4.17 13.06
N SER A 75 12.76 -4.67 11.88
CA SER A 75 14.04 -5.31 11.55
C SER A 75 14.94 -4.30 10.84
#